data_AF-A0A9X2D100-F1
#
_entry.id   AF-A0A9X2D100-F1
#
_cell.length_a   1.000
_cell.length_b   1.000
_cell.length_c   1.000
_cell.angle_alpha   90.00
_cell.angle_beta   90.00
_cell.angle_gamma   90.00
#
_symmetry.space_group_name_H-M   'P 1'
#
loop_
_entity.id
_entity.type
_entity.pdbx_description
1 polymer ?
#
loop_
_entity_poly.entity_id
_entity_poly.type
_entity_poly.pdbx_seq_one_letter_code
_entity_poly.pdbx_strand_id
1 'polypeptide(L)' 'MKRTMMSILAIFLPWLVLLLYDNPGGAFLALIMQATIIGWPFAAIWAWRMVHPETNTTER' A
#
# COMPACT_ATOMS: atom_id res chain seq x y z
N MET A 1 -6.34 13.98 7.80
CA MET A 1 -5.14 13.72 8.64
C MET A 1 -4.78 12.23 8.71
N LYS A 2 -5.71 11.31 9.03
CA LYS A 2 -5.38 9.86 9.11
C LYS A 2 -4.82 9.27 7.79
N ARG A 3 -5.39 9.66 6.64
CA ARG A 3 -4.98 9.20 5.30
C ARG A 3 -3.57 9.64 4.91
N THR A 4 -3.18 10.89 5.20
CA THR A 4 -1.83 11.38 4.91
C THR A 4 -0.76 10.71 5.78
N MET A 5 -1.10 10.33 7.01
CA MET A 5 -0.22 9.52 7.85
C MET A 5 -0.07 8.09 7.30
N MET A 6 -1.16 7.47 6.83
CA MET A 6 -1.12 6.17 6.15
C MET A 6 -0.33 6.20 4.84
N SER A 7 -0.39 7.31 4.09
CA SER A 7 0.43 7.55 2.90
C SER A 7 1.94 7.53 3.18
N ILE A 8 2.37 8.21 4.23
CA ILE A 8 3.78 8.20 4.65
C ILE A 8 4.17 6.79 5.08
N LEU A 9 3.29 6.12 5.85
CA LEU A 9 3.50 4.74 6.28
C LEU A 9 3.54 3.76 5.09
N ALA A 10 2.79 3.99 4.03
CA ALA A 10 2.80 3.16 2.82
C ALA A 10 4.15 3.19 2.09
N ILE A 11 4.92 4.27 2.23
CA ILE A 11 6.25 4.40 1.62
C ILE A 11 7.31 3.68 2.47
N PHE A 12 7.31 3.87 3.79
CA PHE A 12 8.32 3.26 4.67
C PHE A 12 8.01 1.82 5.09
N LEU A 13 6.73 1.48 5.28
CA LEU A 13 6.23 0.18 5.70
C LEU A 13 4.98 -0.23 4.87
N PRO A 14 5.13 -0.49 3.56
CA PRO A 14 4.02 -0.89 2.69
C PRO A 14 3.29 -2.16 3.16
N TRP A 15 4.02 -3.14 3.72
CA TRP A 15 3.44 -4.40 4.20
C TRP A 15 2.47 -4.18 5.37
N LEU A 16 2.75 -3.23 6.26
CA LEU A 16 1.88 -2.92 7.39
C LEU A 16 0.57 -2.29 6.90
N VAL A 17 0.63 -1.41 5.90
CA VAL A 17 -0.54 -0.81 5.25
C VAL A 17 -1.39 -1.89 4.57
N LEU A 18 -0.77 -2.86 3.89
CA LEU A 18 -1.49 -3.96 3.26
C LEU A 18 -2.18 -4.87 4.29
N LEU A 19 -1.56 -5.13 5.45
CA LEU A 19 -2.23 -5.86 6.54
C LEU A 19 -3.40 -5.09 7.14
N LEU A 20 -3.27 -3.77 7.31
CA LEU A 20 -4.33 -2.88 7.80
C LEU A 20 -5.55 -2.82 6.87
N TYR A 21 -5.37 -3.14 5.59
CA TYR A 21 -6.40 -3.19 4.56
C TYR A 21 -6.85 -4.63 4.23
N ASP A 22 -6.70 -5.57 5.16
CA ASP A 22 -7.13 -6.98 5.04
C ASP A 22 -6.47 -7.73 3.85
N ASN A 23 -5.24 -7.35 3.46
CA ASN A 23 -4.49 -8.00 2.38
C ASN A 23 -3.20 -8.68 2.87
N PRO A 24 -3.29 -9.83 3.56
CA PRO A 24 -2.12 -10.52 4.12
C PRO A 24 -1.20 -11.11 3.03
N GLY A 25 -1.75 -11.52 1.89
CA GLY A 25 -0.95 -11.98 0.75
C GLY A 25 -0.11 -10.87 0.14
N GLY A 26 -0.70 -9.67 0.01
CA GLY A 26 0.01 -8.50 -0.48
C GLY A 26 1.07 -8.01 0.50
N ALA A 27 0.80 -8.09 1.80
CA ALA A 27 1.79 -7.77 2.82
C ALA A 27 3.03 -8.67 2.74
N PHE A 28 2.83 -9.98 2.52
CA PHE A 28 3.94 -10.93 2.33
C PHE A 28 4.76 -10.61 1.08
N LEU A 29 4.10 -10.31 -0.04
CA LEU A 29 4.79 -9.90 -1.27
C LEU A 29 5.52 -8.56 -1.10
N ALA A 30 4.95 -7.61 -0.36
CA ALA A 30 5.58 -6.34 -0.03
C ALA A 30 6.85 -6.49 0.83
N LEU A 31 6.90 -7.48 1.73
CA LEU A 31 8.11 -7.83 2.49
C LEU A 31 9.21 -8.36 1.57
N ILE A 32 8.88 -9.25 0.64
CA ILE A 32 9.84 -9.78 -0.35
C ILE A 32 10.33 -8.64 -1.27
N MET A 33 9.42 -7.78 -1.72
CA MET A 33 9.73 -6.62 -2.54
C MET A 33 10.65 -5.64 -1.80
N GLN A 34 10.45 -5.42 -0.49
CA GLN A 34 11.32 -4.60 0.35
C GLN A 34 12.74 -5.15 0.50
N ALA A 35 12.96 -6.45 0.28
CA ALA A 35 14.31 -7.01 0.25
C ALA A 35 15.16 -6.48 -0.92
N THR A 36 14.53 -5.81 -1.90
CA THR A 36 15.19 -5.24 -3.06
C THR A 36 14.89 -3.75 -3.21
N ILE A 37 15.89 -2.97 -3.66
CA ILE A 37 15.72 -1.53 -3.94
C ILE A 37 14.67 -1.31 -5.03
N ILE A 38 14.53 -2.25 -5.98
CA ILE A 38 13.57 -2.17 -7.07
C ILE A 38 12.16 -2.53 -6.61
N GLY A 39 12.00 -3.51 -5.73
CA GLY A 39 10.69 -3.89 -5.23
C GLY A 39 10.09 -2.86 -4.28
N TRP A 40 10.91 -2.08 -3.59
CA TRP A 40 10.45 -1.02 -2.68
C TRP A 40 9.45 -0.03 -3.32
N PRO A 41 9.74 0.63 -4.46
CA PRO A 41 8.76 1.49 -5.12
C PRO A 41 7.51 0.75 -5.62
N PHE A 42 7.64 -0.50 -6.09
CA PHE A 42 6.48 -1.31 -6.48
C PHE A 42 5.55 -1.59 -5.30
N ALA A 43 6.10 -1.98 -4.15
CA ALA A 43 5.35 -2.21 -2.93
C ALA A 43 4.69 -0.92 -2.40
N ALA A 44 5.40 0.22 -2.48
CA ALA A 44 4.88 1.52 -2.05
C ALA A 44 3.69 1.98 -2.89
N ILE A 45 3.74 1.83 -4.23
CA ILE A 45 2.62 2.17 -5.13
C ILE A 45 1.41 1.30 -4.82
N TRP A 46 1.63 0.02 -4.53
CA TRP A 46 0.54 -0.92 -4.26
C TRP A 46 -0.15 -0.63 -2.93
N ALA A 47 0.62 -0.36 -1.88
CA ALA A 47 0.09 0.11 -0.60
C ALA A 47 -0.66 1.45 -0.76
N TRP A 48 -0.14 2.37 -1.58
CA TRP A 48 -0.79 3.65 -1.86
C TRP A 48 -2.16 3.50 -2.52
N ARG A 49 -2.30 2.58 -3.48
CA ARG A 49 -3.57 2.24 -4.14
C ARG A 49 -4.62 1.71 -3.15
N MET A 50 -4.21 0.96 -2.13
CA MET A 50 -5.14 0.50 -1.09
C MET A 50 -5.59 1.64 -0.18
N VAL A 51 -4.71 2.59 0.12
CA VAL A 51 -5.06 3.79 0.89
C VAL A 51 -6.01 4.71 0.10
N HIS A 52 -5.82 4.83 -1.22
CA HIS A 52 -6.66 5.62 -2.12
C HIS A 52 -7.40 4.71 -3.11
N PRO A 53 -8.44 3.98 -2.67
CA PRO A 53 -9.27 3.27 -3.61
C PRO A 53 -9.85 4.31 -4.57
N GLU A 54 -9.67 4.08 -5.87
CA GLU A 54 -10.28 4.89 -6.93
C GLU A 54 -11.79 4.90 -6.66
N THR A 55 -12.33 6.00 -6.15
CA THR A 55 -13.77 6.20 -6.06
C THR A 55 -14.27 6.34 -7.48
N ASN A 56 -14.57 5.21 -8.11
CA ASN A 56 -15.29 5.17 -9.37
C ASN A 56 -16.66 5.78 -9.09
N THR A 57 -16.81 7.08 -9.31
CA THR A 57 -18.08 7.76 -9.49
C THR A 57 -18.71 7.22 -10.77
N THR A 58 -19.14 5.96 -10.74
CA THR A 58 -20.04 5.33 -11.69
C THR A 58 -21.41 5.25 -11.04
N GLU A 59 -21.89 6.40 -10.60
CA GLU A 59 -23.32 6.68 -10.51
C GLU A 59 -23.59 7.86 -11.45
N ARG A 60 -23.82 7.54 -12.72
CA ARG A 60 -24.76 8.25 -13.61
C ARG A 60 -25.42 7.22 -14.51
#